data_AF-A0A417CPK4-F1
#
_entry.id   AF-A0A417CPK4-F1
#
_cell.length_a   1.000
_cell.length_b   1.000
_cell.length_c   1.000
_cell.angle_alpha   90.00
_cell.angle_beta   90.00
_cell.angle_gamma   90.00
#
_symmetry.space_group_name_H-M   'P 1'
#
loop_
_entity.id
_entity.type
_entity.pdbx_description
1 polymer ?
#
loop_
_entity_poly.entity_id
_entity_poly.type
_entity_poly.pdbx_seq_one_letter_code
_entity_poly.pdbx_strand_id
1 'polypeptide(L)'
;MDFSIVSSIIVPLISVIGSFVVVYLSAIRDVFNDKQKVRKEQLEHFYIPFYQRYCAGFLSKTRLSEMDIEARNNFFDLFTQNIHLMEPISQSKYSDFYAAYLDLLEAESNNKDYPLVECSERFDQVFNDMTASILLEYKCILKKCHLPVPLI
;
A
#
# COMPACT_ATOMS: atom_id res chain seq x y z
N MET A 1 -51.84 17.45 -33.49
CA MET A 1 -50.66 17.90 -32.70
C MET A 1 -49.46 17.75 -33.61
N ASP A 2 -48.88 18.86 -34.05
CA ASP A 2 -47.91 18.87 -35.14
C ASP A 2 -46.60 18.18 -34.77
N PHE A 3 -46.22 17.19 -35.58
CA PHE A 3 -44.97 16.43 -35.44
C PHE A 3 -43.73 17.35 -35.41
N SER A 4 -43.82 18.52 -36.05
CA SER A 4 -42.79 19.55 -36.03
C SER A 4 -42.59 20.17 -34.64
N ILE A 5 -43.66 20.47 -33.89
CA ILE A 5 -43.55 21.06 -32.55
C ILE A 5 -42.97 20.03 -31.57
N VAL A 6 -43.41 18.79 -31.68
CA VAL A 6 -42.90 17.67 -30.88
C VAL A 6 -41.40 17.46 -31.13
N SER A 7 -40.95 17.46 -32.39
CA SER A 7 -39.53 17.35 -32.75
C SER A 7 -38.68 18.53 -32.25
N SER A 8 -39.18 19.76 -32.39
CA SER A 8 -38.48 20.98 -31.95
C SER A 8 -38.27 21.10 -30.45
N ILE A 9 -39.07 20.39 -29.63
CA ILE A 9 -38.95 20.39 -28.16
C ILE A 9 -38.23 19.14 -27.67
N ILE A 10 -38.59 17.95 -28.18
CA ILE A 10 -38.04 16.69 -27.70
C ILE A 10 -36.55 16.54 -28.04
N VAL A 11 -36.12 16.95 -29.23
CA VAL A 11 -34.71 16.80 -29.64
C VAL A 11 -33.76 17.63 -28.76
N PRO A 12 -34.01 18.93 -28.49
CA PRO A 12 -33.21 19.67 -27.53
C PRO A 12 -33.26 19.08 -26.12
N LEU A 13 -34.42 18.58 -25.68
CA LEU A 13 -34.56 17.99 -24.34
C LEU A 13 -33.69 16.73 -24.19
N ILE A 14 -33.73 15.83 -25.19
CA ILE A 14 -32.87 14.64 -25.25
C ILE A 14 -31.39 15.03 -25.27
N SER A 15 -31.02 16.05 -26.07
CA SER A 15 -29.63 16.54 -26.11
C SER A 15 -29.18 17.05 -24.75
N VAL A 16 -30.01 17.83 -24.06
CA VAL A 16 -29.71 18.38 -22.74
C VAL A 16 -29.54 17.25 -21.72
N ILE A 17 -30.49 16.30 -21.67
CA ILE A 17 -30.40 15.12 -20.79
C ILE A 17 -29.14 14.30 -21.12
N GLY A 18 -28.85 14.07 -22.40
CA GLY A 18 -27.67 13.36 -22.86
C GLY A 18 -26.38 14.04 -22.40
N SER A 19 -26.28 15.36 -22.51
CA SER A 19 -25.15 16.13 -22.01
C SER A 19 -24.97 15.98 -20.49
N PHE A 20 -26.04 16.07 -19.71
CA PHE A 20 -25.98 15.86 -18.26
C PHE A 20 -25.52 14.45 -17.89
N VAL A 21 -26.03 13.42 -18.59
CA VAL A 21 -25.61 12.02 -18.37
C VAL A 21 -24.13 11.85 -18.69
N VAL A 22 -23.64 12.39 -19.81
CA VAL A 22 -22.22 12.29 -20.19
C VAL A 22 -21.32 12.99 -19.18
N VAL A 23 -21.68 14.18 -18.71
CA VAL A 23 -20.92 14.90 -17.68
C VAL A 23 -20.87 14.09 -16.39
N TYR A 24 -22.01 13.55 -15.95
CA TYR A 24 -22.07 12.72 -14.75
C TYR A 24 -21.22 11.45 -14.85
N LEU A 25 -21.32 10.72 -15.97
CA LEU A 25 -20.50 9.52 -16.22
C LEU A 25 -19.00 9.86 -16.30
N SER A 26 -18.66 11.01 -16.88
CA SER A 26 -17.27 11.48 -16.96
C SER A 26 -16.72 11.75 -15.56
N ALA A 27 -17.47 12.44 -14.70
CA ALA A 27 -17.05 12.69 -13.31
C ALA A 27 -16.81 11.38 -12.54
N ILE A 28 -17.69 10.39 -12.70
CA ILE A 28 -17.51 9.06 -12.08
C ILE A 28 -16.24 8.38 -12.60
N ARG A 29 -16.04 8.39 -13.93
CA ARG A 29 -14.86 7.80 -14.57
C ARG A 29 -13.58 8.46 -14.07
N ASP A 30 -13.57 9.77 -13.93
CA ASP A 30 -12.38 10.51 -13.51
C ASP A 30 -12.01 10.15 -12.06
N VAL A 31 -12.99 10.07 -11.15
CA VAL A 31 -12.78 9.57 -9.78
C VAL A 31 -12.26 8.12 -9.77
N PHE A 32 -12.76 7.26 -10.65
CA PHE A 32 -12.26 5.89 -10.77
C PHE A 32 -10.81 5.85 -11.26
N ASN A 33 -10.49 6.65 -12.28
CA ASN A 33 -9.14 6.76 -12.84
C ASN A 33 -8.14 7.28 -11.81
N ASP A 34 -8.51 8.29 -11.02
CA ASP A 34 -7.67 8.83 -9.95
C ASP A 34 -7.37 7.76 -8.89
N LYS A 35 -8.40 7.03 -8.43
CA LYS A 35 -8.22 5.92 -7.50
C LYS A 35 -7.36 4.80 -8.08
N GLN A 36 -7.48 4.52 -9.37
CA GLN A 36 -6.66 3.51 -10.05
C GLN A 36 -5.20 3.95 -10.16
N LYS A 37 -4.96 5.24 -10.43
CA LYS A 37 -3.62 5.83 -10.48
C LYS A 37 -2.92 5.71 -9.13
N VAL A 38 -3.58 6.10 -8.04
CA VAL A 38 -3.04 5.96 -6.68
C VAL A 38 -2.69 4.51 -6.38
N ARG A 39 -3.60 3.56 -6.67
CA ARG A 39 -3.31 2.13 -6.45
C ARG A 39 -2.13 1.61 -7.27
N LYS A 40 -1.97 2.08 -8.51
CA LYS A 40 -0.82 1.71 -9.34
C LYS A 40 0.48 2.23 -8.73
N GLU A 41 0.49 3.48 -8.30
CA GLU A 41 1.64 4.11 -7.65
C GLU A 41 2.04 3.39 -6.36
N GLN A 42 1.05 3.06 -5.51
CA GLN A 42 1.23 2.23 -4.32
C GLN A 42 1.88 0.88 -4.66
N LEU A 43 1.35 0.17 -5.66
CA LEU A 43 1.88 -1.13 -6.08
C LEU A 43 3.33 -1.01 -6.58
N GLU A 44 3.60 -0.05 -7.46
CA GLU A 44 4.87 0.12 -8.15
C GLU A 44 6.02 0.46 -7.20
N HIS A 45 5.79 1.38 -6.26
CA HIS A 45 6.87 1.92 -5.42
C HIS A 45 6.96 1.23 -4.06
N PHE A 46 5.87 0.64 -3.56
CA PHE A 46 5.85 0.07 -2.22
C PHE A 46 5.55 -1.43 -2.19
N TYR A 47 4.32 -1.84 -2.56
CA TYR A 47 3.87 -3.20 -2.28
C TYR A 47 4.56 -4.28 -3.11
N ILE A 48 4.84 -4.04 -4.40
CA ILE A 48 5.58 -4.99 -5.23
C ILE A 48 7.04 -5.09 -4.77
N PRO A 49 7.79 -3.98 -4.58
CA PRO A 49 9.15 -4.05 -4.04
C PRO A 49 9.21 -4.74 -2.67
N PHE A 50 8.26 -4.45 -1.78
CA PHE A 50 8.17 -5.12 -0.47
C PHE A 50 8.00 -6.64 -0.65
N TYR A 51 7.03 -7.06 -1.46
CA TYR A 51 6.75 -8.47 -1.66
C TYR A 51 7.93 -9.22 -2.31
N GLN A 52 8.61 -8.60 -3.28
CA GLN A 52 9.81 -9.16 -3.90
C GLN A 52 10.93 -9.36 -2.87
N ARG A 53 11.20 -8.36 -2.03
CA ARG A 53 12.21 -8.46 -0.96
C ARG A 53 11.82 -9.50 0.09
N TYR A 54 10.54 -9.56 0.45
CA TYR A 54 10.00 -10.57 1.37
C TYR A 54 10.24 -11.99 0.87
N CYS A 55 9.96 -12.25 -0.41
CA CYS A 55 10.24 -13.55 -1.02
C CYS A 55 11.73 -13.83 -1.16
N ALA A 56 12.52 -12.85 -1.63
CA ALA A 56 13.96 -13.02 -1.85
C ALA A 56 14.72 -13.29 -0.54
N GLY A 57 14.34 -12.62 0.55
CA GLY A 57 14.92 -12.84 1.88
C GLY A 57 14.38 -14.07 2.61
N PHE A 58 13.44 -14.82 2.01
CA PHE A 58 12.79 -15.97 2.62
C PHE A 58 12.24 -15.69 4.03
N LEU A 59 11.65 -14.50 4.19
CA LEU A 59 11.18 -13.98 5.48
C LEU A 59 9.96 -14.70 6.05
N SER A 60 9.37 -15.64 5.29
CA SER A 60 8.39 -16.58 5.83
C SER A 60 8.99 -17.62 6.76
N LYS A 61 10.31 -17.81 6.73
CA LYS A 61 11.04 -18.78 7.57
C LYS A 61 12.26 -18.19 8.29
N THR A 62 12.63 -16.96 7.96
CA THR A 62 13.83 -16.30 8.47
C THR A 62 13.43 -15.07 9.26
N ARG A 63 14.12 -14.80 10.37
CA ARG A 63 13.94 -13.59 11.16
C ARG A 63 14.72 -12.44 10.54
N LEU A 64 14.13 -11.25 10.53
CA LEU A 64 14.79 -10.09 9.94
C LEU A 64 15.96 -9.63 10.84
N SER A 65 15.86 -9.79 12.16
CA SER A 65 16.94 -9.49 13.10
C SER A 65 18.23 -10.28 12.82
N GLU A 66 18.11 -11.51 12.34
CA GLU A 66 19.23 -12.41 12.01
C GLU A 66 19.91 -12.09 10.67
N MET A 67 19.29 -11.23 9.85
CA MET A 67 19.87 -10.80 8.58
C MET A 67 20.94 -9.72 8.81
N ASP A 68 21.79 -9.51 7.80
CA ASP A 68 22.76 -8.43 7.84
C ASP A 68 22.10 -7.04 7.89
N ILE A 69 22.86 -6.06 8.37
CA ILE A 69 22.38 -4.69 8.51
C ILE A 69 21.95 -4.08 7.17
N GLU A 70 22.57 -4.51 6.06
CA GLU A 70 22.23 -4.04 4.71
C GLU A 70 20.82 -4.51 4.31
N ALA A 71 20.50 -5.78 4.51
CA ALA A 71 19.16 -6.32 4.28
C ALA A 71 18.11 -5.64 5.18
N ARG A 72 18.42 -5.40 6.45
CA ARG A 72 17.51 -4.68 7.36
C ARG A 72 17.28 -3.24 6.91
N ASN A 73 18.36 -2.53 6.53
CA ASN A 73 18.28 -1.19 5.97
C ASN A 73 17.42 -1.13 4.70
N ASN A 74 17.50 -2.14 3.83
CA ASN A 74 16.67 -2.19 2.63
C ASN A 74 15.16 -2.19 2.92
N PHE A 75 14.72 -2.79 4.04
CA PHE A 75 13.32 -2.70 4.49
C PHE A 75 13.04 -1.36 5.15
N PHE A 76 13.92 -0.91 6.03
CA PHE A 76 13.82 0.39 6.69
C PHE A 76 13.65 1.54 5.69
N ASP A 77 14.49 1.59 4.66
CA ASP A 77 14.45 2.60 3.61
C ASP A 77 13.15 2.51 2.81
N LEU A 78 12.70 1.30 2.48
CA LEU A 78 11.44 1.09 1.77
C LEU A 78 10.26 1.69 2.54
N PHE A 79 10.16 1.37 3.83
CA PHE A 79 9.07 1.86 4.66
C PHE A 79 9.15 3.38 4.78
N THR A 80 10.31 3.90 5.19
CA THR A 80 10.51 5.33 5.47
C THR A 80 10.23 6.21 4.25
N GLN A 81 10.71 5.83 3.07
CA GLN A 81 10.54 6.61 1.85
C GLN A 81 9.09 6.54 1.32
N ASN A 82 8.33 5.52 1.69
CA ASN A 82 7.03 5.20 1.08
C ASN A 82 5.87 5.10 2.09
N ILE A 83 6.01 5.63 3.31
CA ILE A 83 4.95 5.60 4.34
C ILE A 83 3.62 6.10 3.77
N HIS A 84 3.65 7.20 3.01
CA HIS A 84 2.47 7.81 2.40
C HIS A 84 1.72 6.91 1.40
N LEU A 85 2.36 5.84 0.90
CA LEU A 85 1.77 4.85 0.00
C LEU A 85 1.18 3.63 0.74
N MET A 86 1.51 3.44 2.01
CA MET A 86 0.95 2.36 2.83
C MET A 86 -0.53 2.66 3.16
N GLU A 87 -1.34 1.64 3.46
CA GLU A 87 -2.67 1.88 4.01
C GLU A 87 -2.58 2.27 5.51
N PRO A 88 -3.63 2.89 6.09
CA PRO A 88 -3.55 3.49 7.43
C PRO A 88 -3.08 2.56 8.56
N ILE A 89 -3.38 1.25 8.48
CA ILE A 89 -3.00 0.27 9.51
C ILE A 89 -1.49 0.05 9.51
N SER A 90 -0.88 -0.18 8.34
CA SER A 90 0.57 -0.27 8.23
C SER A 90 1.26 1.05 8.58
N GLN A 91 0.69 2.20 8.20
CA GLN A 91 1.25 3.51 8.57
C GLN A 91 1.32 3.70 10.08
N SER A 92 0.28 3.31 10.83
CA SER A 92 0.27 3.48 12.29
C SER A 92 1.33 2.63 12.99
N LYS A 93 1.72 1.50 12.39
CA LYS A 93 2.74 0.57 12.91
C LYS A 93 4.17 1.04 12.66
N TYR A 94 4.38 2.00 11.75
CA TYR A 94 5.73 2.44 11.39
C TYR A 94 6.51 3.01 12.57
N SER A 95 5.85 3.76 13.46
CA SER A 95 6.53 4.36 14.62
C SER A 95 7.12 3.29 15.56
N ASP A 96 6.38 2.22 15.81
CA ASP A 96 6.86 1.08 16.61
C ASP A 96 8.00 0.34 15.90
N PHE A 97 7.90 0.18 14.58
CA PHE A 97 8.97 -0.43 13.78
C PHE A 97 10.26 0.39 13.86
N TYR A 98 10.15 1.71 13.71
CA TYR A 98 11.27 2.63 13.78
C TYR A 98 11.95 2.59 15.16
N ALA A 99 11.16 2.60 16.23
CA ALA A 99 11.68 2.49 17.60
C ALA A 99 12.41 1.16 17.82
N ALA A 100 11.79 0.03 17.45
CA ALA A 100 12.41 -1.28 17.60
C ALA A 100 13.70 -1.44 16.76
N TYR A 101 13.76 -0.78 15.60
CA TYR A 101 14.97 -0.73 14.78
C TYR A 101 16.11 0.01 15.48
N LEU A 102 15.84 1.17 16.09
CA LEU A 102 16.83 1.92 16.87
C LEU A 102 17.31 1.14 18.09
N ASP A 103 16.38 0.51 18.83
CA ASP A 103 16.72 -0.33 20.00
C ASP A 103 17.67 -1.48 19.61
N LEU A 104 17.46 -2.09 18.44
CA LEU A 104 18.35 -3.12 17.91
C LEU A 104 19.74 -2.57 17.59
N LEU A 105 19.84 -1.38 16.96
CA LEU A 105 21.13 -0.75 16.67
C LEU A 105 21.90 -0.39 17.95
N GLU A 106 21.20 0.10 18.99
CA GLU A 106 21.80 0.36 20.30
C GLU A 106 22.35 -0.93 20.92
N ALA A 107 21.59 -2.03 20.87
CA ALA A 107 22.04 -3.32 21.36
C ALA A 107 23.27 -3.85 20.62
N GLU A 108 23.30 -3.74 19.28
CA GLU A 108 24.44 -4.15 18.45
C GLU A 108 25.70 -3.29 18.70
N SER A 109 25.53 -2.05 19.18
CA SER A 109 26.63 -1.18 19.60
C SER A 109 27.21 -1.52 20.98
N ASN A 110 26.74 -2.59 21.63
CA ASN A 110 27.05 -3.02 23.00
C ASN A 110 26.58 -2.04 24.09
N ASN A 111 25.48 -1.33 23.84
CA ASN A 111 24.81 -0.54 24.87
C ASN A 111 24.18 -1.48 25.93
N LYS A 112 24.55 -1.31 27.21
CA LYS A 112 24.12 -2.22 28.29
C LYS A 112 22.64 -2.09 28.64
N ASP A 113 22.02 -0.97 28.29
CA ASP A 113 20.61 -0.71 28.56
C ASP A 113 19.69 -1.42 27.55
N TYR A 114 20.27 -2.02 26.49
CA TYR A 114 19.56 -2.66 25.38
C TYR A 114 20.02 -4.11 25.22
N PRO A 115 19.34 -5.08 25.87
CA PRO A 115 19.68 -6.49 25.73
C PRO A 115 19.44 -7.00 24.31
N LEU A 116 20.49 -7.46 23.62
CA LEU A 116 20.42 -7.88 22.22
C LEU A 116 19.32 -8.89 21.90
N VAL A 117 19.12 -9.89 22.78
CA VAL A 117 18.09 -10.91 22.59
C VAL A 117 16.69 -10.30 22.61
N GLU A 118 16.39 -9.45 23.60
CA GLU A 118 15.08 -8.82 23.76
C GLU A 118 14.80 -7.82 22.64
N CYS A 119 15.79 -6.98 22.27
CA CYS A 119 15.67 -6.05 21.16
C CYS A 119 15.45 -6.77 19.82
N SER A 120 16.16 -7.89 19.58
CA SER A 120 15.98 -8.69 18.37
C SER A 120 14.59 -9.32 18.29
N GLU A 121 14.11 -9.92 19.38
CA GLU A 121 12.77 -10.52 19.43
C GLU A 121 11.67 -9.47 19.23
N ARG A 122 11.80 -8.32 19.87
CA ARG A 122 10.86 -7.19 19.69
C ARG A 122 10.87 -6.69 18.25
N PHE A 123 12.04 -6.51 17.65
CA PHE A 123 12.17 -6.08 16.27
C PHE A 123 11.48 -7.05 15.31
N ASP A 124 11.72 -8.35 15.45
CA ASP A 124 11.05 -9.36 14.63
C ASP A 124 9.54 -9.38 14.85
N GLN A 125 9.07 -9.25 16.09
CA GLN A 125 7.63 -9.19 16.39
C GLN A 125 6.97 -8.02 15.68
N VAL A 126 7.52 -6.81 15.82
CA VAL A 126 6.98 -5.60 15.20
C VAL A 126 7.04 -5.70 13.67
N PHE A 127 8.15 -6.20 13.13
CA PHE A 127 8.29 -6.42 11.69
C PHE A 127 7.26 -7.42 11.15
N ASN A 128 7.02 -8.53 11.86
CA ASN A 128 6.03 -9.53 11.48
C ASN A 128 4.60 -8.98 11.53
N ASP A 129 4.26 -8.22 12.57
CA ASP A 129 2.96 -7.58 12.70
C ASP A 129 2.72 -6.57 11.57
N MET A 130 3.74 -5.79 11.21
CA MET A 130 3.67 -4.86 10.08
C MET A 130 3.56 -5.62 8.74
N THR A 131 4.36 -6.67 8.56
CA THR A 131 4.32 -7.54 7.37
C THR A 131 2.95 -8.16 7.15
N ALA A 132 2.30 -8.65 8.20
CA ALA A 132 0.95 -9.21 8.10
C ALA A 132 -0.06 -8.18 7.57
N SER A 133 0.01 -6.93 8.03
CA SER A 133 -0.80 -5.83 7.51
C SER A 133 -0.48 -5.52 6.06
N ILE A 134 0.79 -5.36 5.71
CA ILE A 134 1.21 -5.03 4.34
C ILE A 134 0.79 -6.12 3.35
N LEU A 135 0.94 -7.41 3.70
CA LEU A 135 0.54 -8.51 2.82
C LEU A 135 -0.98 -8.58 2.64
N LEU A 136 -1.76 -8.28 3.67
CA LEU A 136 -3.22 -8.20 3.56
C LEU A 136 -3.65 -7.03 2.67
N GLU A 137 -3.04 -5.86 2.85
CA GLU A 137 -3.25 -4.66 2.06
C GLU A 137 -2.88 -4.91 0.59
N TYR A 138 -1.73 -5.53 0.34
CA TYR A 138 -1.27 -5.93 -0.98
C TYR A 138 -2.29 -6.81 -1.70
N LYS A 139 -2.77 -7.89 -1.05
CA LYS A 139 -3.81 -8.76 -1.62
C LYS A 139 -5.08 -7.97 -1.94
N CYS A 140 -5.48 -7.03 -1.08
CA CYS A 140 -6.66 -6.19 -1.30
C CYS A 140 -6.48 -5.25 -2.51
N ILE A 141 -5.33 -4.61 -2.64
CA ILE A 141 -5.03 -3.68 -3.74
C ILE A 141 -4.96 -4.45 -5.06
N LEU A 142 -4.30 -5.61 -5.11
CA LEU A 142 -4.26 -6.46 -6.29
C LEU A 142 -5.68 -6.85 -6.77
N LYS A 143 -6.57 -7.23 -5.86
CA LYS A 143 -7.98 -7.52 -6.18
C LYS A 143 -8.69 -6.30 -6.78
N LYS A 144 -8.51 -5.12 -6.18
CA LYS A 144 -9.08 -3.85 -6.68
C LYS A 144 -8.53 -3.45 -8.07
N CYS A 145 -7.36 -3.97 -8.44
CA CYS A 145 -6.72 -3.76 -9.73
C CYS A 145 -6.91 -4.92 -10.72
N HIS A 146 -7.69 -5.94 -10.37
CA HIS A 146 -7.89 -7.16 -11.17
C HIS A 146 -6.57 -7.90 -11.52
N LEU A 147 -5.60 -7.86 -10.62
CA LEU A 147 -4.31 -8.54 -10.77
C LEU A 147 -4.30 -9.90 -10.06
N PRO A 148 -3.44 -10.85 -10.48
CA PRO A 148 -3.27 -12.13 -9.79
C PRO A 148 -2.87 -11.94 -8.32
N VAL A 149 -3.54 -12.66 -7.43
CA VAL A 149 -3.30 -12.59 -5.98
C VAL A 149 -2.43 -13.77 -5.55
N PRO A 150 -1.26 -13.55 -4.94
CA PRO A 150 -0.39 -14.63 -4.52
C PRO A 150 -0.98 -15.47 -3.37
N LEU A 151 -0.70 -16.78 -3.39
CA LEU A 151 -1.05 -17.75 -2.35
C LEU A 151 0.08 -17.79 -1.30
N ILE A 152 0.12 -16.76 -0.46
CA ILE A 152 1.10 -16.57 0.63
C ILE A 152 0.39 -16.71 1.96
#